data_AF-A0A0Q8RXK7-F1
#
_entry.id   AF-A0A0Q8RXK7-F1
#
_cell.length_a   1.000
_cell.length_b   1.000
_cell.length_c   1.000
_cell.angle_alpha   90.00
_cell.angle_beta   90.00
_cell.angle_gamma   90.00
#
_symmetry.space_group_name_H-M   'P 1'
#
loop_
_entity.id
_entity.type
_entity.pdbx_description
1 polymer ?
#
loop_
_entity_poly.entity_id
_entity_poly.type
_entity_poly.pdbx_seq_one_letter_code
_entity_poly.pdbx_strand_id
1 'polypeptide(L)'
;MTDRILAMPEPLGPEWLAHRFDESSRAFRFISCSREERASVPFLTDDYLPPREWQSLSQRDIQAFRQQAPLHFIFHSGFCCSTLLGKCFDLPGLASSFSEPLILNDIVGWRLRGAPADGVAMALADALRLLGRPFPGDHATIVKPSNILNGLAMVMLAIQPSAKAVVMHAPLEDFLISIAKKGLDGRRWARTLFVKLRAQGCVQSLGFSDTDFFEQTDLQIAAMAWLAQQSLFGALIANHPDRVRSLDSGTFMSETQQTVRDVAMHFNLDLSNAQLASIVAGALTRDSKSGQRFDAADRAAEYGRMRPIYGGEIEKVTAWTHEVAAARDIAMRLPAAIAA
;
A
#
# COMPACT_ATOMS: atom_id res chain seq x y z
N MET A 1 18.37 34.97 -13.43
CA MET A 1 17.53 33.99 -14.13
C MET A 1 16.10 34.49 -13.99
N THR A 2 15.53 34.90 -15.11
CA THR A 2 14.31 35.69 -15.21
C THR A 2 13.10 34.88 -14.79
N ASP A 3 12.27 35.44 -13.90
CA ASP A 3 10.92 34.96 -13.59
C ASP A 3 10.11 34.84 -14.88
N ARG A 4 10.03 33.63 -15.43
CA ARG A 4 8.96 33.27 -16.34
C ARG A 4 7.74 33.04 -15.46
N ILE A 5 6.86 34.03 -15.39
CA ILE A 5 5.44 33.78 -15.15
C ILE A 5 5.01 32.89 -16.32
N LEU A 6 5.03 31.58 -16.09
CA LEU A 6 4.62 30.60 -17.08
C LEU A 6 3.13 30.86 -17.37
N ALA A 7 2.81 30.97 -18.66
CA ALA A 7 1.45 30.77 -19.13
C ALA A 7 0.88 29.52 -18.45
N MET A 8 -0.43 29.53 -18.14
CA MET A 8 -1.17 28.36 -17.64
C MET A 8 -0.59 27.09 -18.30
N PRO A 9 0.03 26.17 -17.54
CA PRO A 9 0.70 25.04 -18.15
C PRO A 9 -0.32 24.33 -19.04
N GLU A 10 0.10 23.92 -20.24
CA GLU A 10 -0.69 22.95 -21.02
C GLU A 10 -1.12 21.85 -20.04
N PRO A 11 -2.41 21.48 -20.02
CA PRO A 11 -2.94 20.70 -18.92
C PRO A 11 -2.15 19.39 -18.83
N LEU A 12 -1.38 19.25 -17.74
CA LEU A 12 -0.59 18.05 -17.48
C LEU A 12 -1.52 16.85 -17.50
N GLY A 13 -1.43 16.04 -18.56
CA GLY A 13 -2.25 14.87 -18.77
C GLY A 13 -1.90 13.72 -17.83
N PRO A 14 -2.59 12.58 -17.95
CA PRO A 14 -2.35 11.42 -17.10
C PRO A 14 -0.95 10.81 -17.25
N GLU A 15 -0.22 11.11 -18.32
CA GLU A 15 1.20 10.78 -18.52
C GLU A 15 2.14 11.55 -17.58
N TRP A 16 1.68 12.63 -16.96
CA TRP A 16 2.42 13.38 -15.93
C TRP A 16 2.08 12.89 -14.53
N LEU A 17 2.93 12.01 -13.99
CA LEU A 17 2.82 11.48 -12.64
C LEU A 17 3.13 12.59 -11.62
N ALA A 18 2.19 12.86 -10.71
CA ALA A 18 2.45 13.62 -9.49
C ALA A 18 3.38 12.82 -8.57
N HIS A 19 4.68 13.07 -8.68
CA HIS A 19 5.73 12.19 -8.15
C HIS A 19 6.21 12.58 -6.76
N ARG A 20 6.41 13.89 -6.50
CA ARG A 20 6.95 14.38 -5.22
C ARG A 20 6.09 15.48 -4.62
N PHE A 21 6.11 15.54 -3.29
CA PHE A 21 5.64 16.70 -2.53
C PHE A 21 6.84 17.37 -1.85
N ASP A 22 7.04 18.66 -2.12
CA ASP A 22 8.09 19.46 -1.51
C ASP A 22 7.53 20.18 -0.27
N GLU A 23 7.93 19.74 0.91
CA GLU A 23 7.41 20.28 2.17
C GLU A 23 7.80 21.75 2.44
N SER A 24 8.91 22.21 1.87
CA SER A 24 9.44 23.56 2.10
C SER A 24 8.66 24.61 1.32
N SER A 25 8.34 24.30 0.06
CA SER A 25 7.62 25.18 -0.85
C SER A 25 6.13 24.85 -0.97
N ARG A 26 5.70 23.72 -0.37
CA ARG A 26 4.35 23.13 -0.54
C ARG A 26 3.97 22.96 -2.02
N ALA A 27 4.97 22.62 -2.83
CA ALA A 27 4.82 22.43 -4.26
C ALA A 27 4.79 20.94 -4.61
N PHE A 28 4.26 20.65 -5.80
CA PHE A 28 4.10 19.31 -6.32
C PHE A 28 4.95 19.15 -7.57
N ARG A 29 5.82 18.13 -7.58
CA ARG A 29 6.67 17.84 -8.74
C ARG A 29 6.03 16.76 -9.60
N PHE A 30 5.98 17.02 -10.88
CA PHE A 30 5.45 16.13 -11.91
C PHE A 30 6.58 15.65 -12.80
N ILE A 31 6.53 14.36 -13.14
CA ILE A 31 7.44 13.75 -14.11
C ILE A 31 6.65 13.11 -15.23
N SER A 32 7.19 13.13 -16.45
CA SER A 32 6.67 12.30 -17.53
C SER A 32 6.93 10.83 -17.21
N CYS A 33 5.88 10.02 -17.23
CA CYS A 33 5.93 8.59 -16.98
C CYS A 33 4.73 7.92 -17.65
N SER A 34 4.97 7.22 -18.75
CA SER A 34 3.92 6.53 -19.52
C SER A 34 3.30 5.38 -18.72
N ARG A 35 2.17 4.84 -19.19
CA ARG A 35 1.57 3.65 -18.57
C ARG A 35 2.55 2.47 -18.61
N GLU A 36 3.18 2.26 -19.76
CA GLU A 36 4.12 1.15 -19.98
C GLU A 36 5.32 1.26 -19.04
N GLU A 37 5.85 2.47 -18.84
CA GLU A 37 6.92 2.71 -17.86
C GLU A 37 6.45 2.36 -16.43
N ARG A 38 5.27 2.83 -16.02
CA ARG A 38 4.71 2.54 -14.69
C ARG A 38 4.53 1.03 -14.45
N ALA A 39 4.05 0.32 -15.47
CA ALA A 39 3.84 -1.12 -15.40
C ALA A 39 5.17 -1.92 -15.36
N SER A 40 6.23 -1.36 -15.95
CA SER A 40 7.55 -2.01 -16.02
C SER A 40 8.29 -2.02 -14.68
N VAL A 41 7.96 -1.12 -13.76
CA VAL A 41 8.60 -0.99 -12.45
C VAL A 41 7.72 -1.56 -11.33
N PRO A 42 8.31 -2.02 -10.21
CA PRO A 42 7.53 -2.56 -9.09
C PRO A 42 6.96 -1.47 -8.17
N PHE A 43 7.65 -0.34 -8.08
CA PHE A 43 7.29 0.79 -7.23
C PHE A 43 7.63 2.10 -7.95
N LEU A 44 6.82 3.13 -7.71
CA LEU A 44 7.01 4.46 -8.28
C LEU A 44 7.88 5.32 -7.36
N THR A 45 9.09 4.82 -7.08
CA THR A 45 10.10 5.50 -6.25
C THR A 45 11.34 5.84 -7.08
N ASP A 46 12.18 6.73 -6.57
CA ASP A 46 13.43 7.15 -7.22
C ASP A 46 14.42 5.99 -7.42
N ASP A 47 14.31 4.90 -6.64
CA ASP A 47 15.16 3.71 -6.80
C ASP A 47 14.86 2.93 -8.10
N TYR A 48 13.63 3.05 -8.62
CA TYR A 48 13.16 2.32 -9.81
C TYR A 48 12.91 3.22 -11.01
N LEU A 49 12.70 4.52 -10.79
CA LEU A 49 12.51 5.50 -11.84
C LEU A 49 13.84 6.26 -12.04
N PRO A 50 14.49 6.16 -13.22
CA PRO A 50 15.73 6.89 -13.47
C PRO A 50 15.52 8.40 -13.34
N PRO A 51 16.57 9.15 -12.92
CA PRO A 51 16.55 10.60 -12.86
C PRO A 51 16.05 11.21 -14.17
N ARG A 52 15.14 12.18 -14.08
CA ARG A 52 14.49 12.81 -15.23
C ARG A 52 14.09 14.24 -14.90
N GLU A 53 13.85 15.01 -15.96
CA GLU A 53 13.31 16.36 -15.85
C GLU A 53 11.93 16.33 -15.16
N TRP A 54 11.66 17.38 -14.37
CA TRP A 54 10.42 17.53 -13.64
C TRP A 54 9.87 18.94 -13.79
N GLN A 55 8.55 19.06 -13.70
CA GLN A 55 7.84 20.33 -13.60
C GLN A 55 7.32 20.50 -12.17
N SER A 56 7.46 21.70 -11.60
CA SER A 56 6.90 22.00 -10.27
C SER A 56 5.72 22.92 -10.41
N LEU A 57 4.61 22.56 -9.76
CA LEU A 57 3.43 23.40 -9.65
C LEU A 57 3.18 23.77 -8.19
N SER A 58 2.82 25.02 -7.95
CA SER A 58 2.44 25.47 -6.62
C SER A 58 1.12 24.83 -6.18
N GLN A 59 0.84 24.88 -4.87
CA GLN A 59 -0.47 24.47 -4.36
C GLN A 59 -1.63 25.22 -5.04
N ARG A 60 -1.42 26.49 -5.42
CA ARG A 60 -2.43 27.31 -6.12
C ARG A 60 -2.67 26.79 -7.54
N ASP A 61 -1.61 26.52 -8.29
CA ASP A 61 -1.72 26.09 -9.68
C ASP A 61 -2.40 24.72 -9.78
N ILE A 62 -2.12 23.82 -8.83
CA ILE A 62 -2.77 22.52 -8.84
C ILE A 62 -4.27 22.60 -8.53
N GLN A 63 -4.81 23.71 -7.98
CA GLN A 63 -6.25 23.85 -7.77
C GLN A 63 -7.04 23.88 -9.07
N ALA A 64 -6.41 24.04 -10.24
CA ALA A 64 -7.06 23.88 -11.53
C ALA A 64 -7.43 22.41 -11.83
N PHE A 65 -6.72 21.44 -11.28
CA PHE A 65 -6.99 20.03 -11.54
C PHE A 65 -8.23 19.54 -10.79
N ARG A 66 -8.96 18.64 -11.44
CA ARG A 66 -10.06 17.89 -10.83
C ARG A 66 -9.71 16.41 -10.85
N GLN A 67 -10.19 15.70 -9.84
CA GLN A 67 -10.25 14.24 -9.90
C GLN A 67 -11.23 13.85 -11.00
N GLN A 68 -10.83 12.92 -11.86
CA GLN A 68 -11.58 12.52 -13.05
C GLN A 68 -12.30 11.18 -12.89
N ALA A 69 -11.87 10.35 -11.94
CA ALA A 69 -12.48 9.06 -11.66
C ALA A 69 -12.47 8.74 -10.14
N PRO A 70 -13.28 7.77 -9.67
CA PRO A 70 -13.17 7.22 -8.32
C PRO A 70 -11.74 6.74 -8.03
N LEU A 71 -11.31 6.94 -6.79
CA LEU A 71 -10.03 6.47 -6.29
C LEU A 71 -10.26 5.44 -5.19
N HIS A 72 -9.58 4.30 -5.28
CA HIS A 72 -9.72 3.19 -4.33
C HIS A 72 -8.36 2.78 -3.76
N PHE A 73 -8.36 2.07 -2.64
CA PHE A 73 -7.12 1.77 -1.90
C PHE A 73 -6.86 0.29 -1.71
N ILE A 74 -5.59 -0.09 -1.79
CA ILE A 74 -5.08 -1.37 -1.29
C ILE A 74 -4.10 -1.06 -0.15
N PHE A 75 -4.63 -0.96 1.07
CA PHE A 75 -3.80 -0.89 2.27
C PHE A 75 -3.26 -2.27 2.60
N HIS A 76 -2.07 -2.35 3.20
CA HIS A 76 -1.48 -3.66 3.40
C HIS A 76 -0.49 -3.77 4.56
N SER A 77 -0.31 -4.96 5.12
CA SER A 77 0.63 -5.21 6.23
C SER A 77 2.10 -5.30 5.77
N GLY A 78 2.31 -5.65 4.50
CA GLY A 78 3.63 -5.97 3.94
C GLY A 78 3.76 -7.48 3.68
N PHE A 79 4.58 -7.84 2.70
CA PHE A 79 4.85 -9.25 2.29
C PHE A 79 3.62 -10.10 1.91
N CYS A 80 2.50 -9.45 1.62
CA CYS A 80 1.19 -10.09 1.42
C CYS A 80 0.69 -10.03 -0.03
N CYS A 81 1.57 -9.95 -1.03
CA CYS A 81 1.19 -9.89 -2.45
C CYS A 81 0.37 -8.64 -2.88
N SER A 82 0.35 -7.56 -2.10
CA SER A 82 -0.39 -6.33 -2.44
C SER A 82 0.08 -5.66 -3.74
N THR A 83 1.38 -5.74 -4.06
CA THR A 83 1.91 -5.27 -5.36
C THR A 83 1.35 -6.08 -6.52
N LEU A 84 1.23 -7.40 -6.38
CA LEU A 84 0.63 -8.28 -7.38
C LEU A 84 -0.86 -7.95 -7.58
N LEU A 85 -1.61 -7.79 -6.47
CA LEU A 85 -3.02 -7.39 -6.54
C LEU A 85 -3.19 -6.04 -7.25
N GLY A 86 -2.37 -5.04 -6.90
CA GLY A 86 -2.39 -3.73 -7.58
C GLY A 86 -2.12 -3.84 -9.08
N LYS A 87 -1.18 -4.70 -9.51
CA LYS A 87 -0.89 -4.96 -10.93
C LYS A 87 -2.04 -5.65 -11.67
N CYS A 88 -2.88 -6.43 -11.00
CA CYS A 88 -4.06 -7.05 -11.62
C CYS A 88 -5.07 -5.99 -12.11
N PHE A 89 -5.06 -4.79 -11.54
CA PHE A 89 -5.99 -3.71 -11.90
C PHE A 89 -5.38 -2.63 -12.80
N ASP A 90 -4.09 -2.70 -13.12
CA ASP A 90 -3.47 -1.76 -14.07
C ASP A 90 -3.72 -2.20 -15.52
N LEU A 91 -4.94 -2.02 -15.99
CA LEU A 91 -5.37 -2.49 -17.31
C LEU A 91 -6.14 -1.39 -18.05
N PRO A 92 -5.80 -1.09 -19.33
CA PRO A 92 -6.52 -0.10 -20.12
C PRO A 92 -8.02 -0.39 -20.18
N GLY A 93 -8.83 0.65 -19.97
CA GLY A 93 -10.29 0.55 -19.98
C GLY A 93 -10.86 -0.09 -18.71
N LEU A 94 -10.04 -0.37 -17.70
CA LEU A 94 -10.48 -0.82 -16.38
C LEU A 94 -10.05 0.20 -15.33
N ALA A 95 -8.75 0.31 -15.07
CA ALA A 95 -8.19 1.23 -14.09
C ALA A 95 -6.70 1.53 -14.32
N SER A 96 -6.26 2.64 -13.72
CA SER A 96 -4.84 2.97 -13.56
C SER A 96 -4.42 2.64 -12.14
N SER A 97 -3.31 1.92 -11.97
CA SER A 97 -2.82 1.52 -10.64
C SER A 97 -1.53 2.24 -10.27
N PHE A 98 -1.40 2.68 -9.02
CA PHE A 98 -0.18 3.26 -8.47
C PHE A 98 0.36 2.38 -7.33
N SER A 99 1.58 1.85 -7.52
CA SER A 99 2.30 1.09 -6.50
C SER A 99 3.29 1.99 -5.77
N GLU A 100 2.99 2.29 -4.51
CA GLU A 100 3.80 3.14 -3.60
C GLU A 100 4.20 4.48 -4.20
N PRO A 101 3.22 5.32 -4.64
CA PRO A 101 3.53 6.61 -5.21
C PRO A 101 4.27 7.50 -4.21
N LEU A 102 5.46 7.97 -4.58
CA LEU A 102 6.42 8.62 -3.67
C LEU A 102 5.87 9.92 -3.05
N ILE A 103 4.96 10.60 -3.73
CA ILE A 103 4.23 11.78 -3.22
C ILE A 103 3.56 11.51 -1.86
N LEU A 104 2.99 10.31 -1.65
CA LEU A 104 2.37 9.94 -0.39
C LEU A 104 3.42 9.63 0.69
N ASN A 105 4.56 9.07 0.30
CA ASN A 105 5.69 8.82 1.20
C ASN A 105 6.32 10.13 1.69
N ASP A 106 6.44 11.15 0.82
CA ASP A 106 6.90 12.48 1.21
C ASP A 106 5.97 13.10 2.27
N ILE A 107 4.64 13.01 2.07
CA ILE A 107 3.63 13.57 3.00
C ILE A 107 3.65 12.88 4.37
N VAL A 108 3.71 11.55 4.43
CA VAL A 108 3.84 10.85 5.73
C VAL A 108 5.21 11.09 6.36
N GLY A 109 6.27 11.25 5.56
CA GLY A 109 7.57 11.70 6.04
C GLY A 109 7.50 13.07 6.71
N TRP A 110 6.79 14.02 6.08
CA TRP A 110 6.55 15.35 6.63
C TRP A 110 5.78 15.29 7.96
N ARG A 111 4.71 14.48 8.02
CA ARG A 111 4.00 14.19 9.28
C ARG A 111 4.93 13.65 10.37
N LEU A 112 5.76 12.66 10.03
CA LEU A 112 6.69 12.03 10.98
C LEU A 112 7.77 13.00 11.50
N ARG A 113 8.05 14.09 10.77
CA ARG A 113 8.91 15.20 11.21
C ARG A 113 8.19 16.27 12.04
N GLY A 114 6.91 16.06 12.39
CA GLY A 114 6.15 16.97 13.25
C GLY A 114 5.33 18.02 12.50
N ALA A 115 5.01 17.79 11.22
CA ALA A 115 4.14 18.70 10.47
C ALA A 115 2.75 18.86 11.14
N PRO A 116 2.16 20.07 11.07
CA PRO A 116 0.79 20.31 11.52
C PRO A 116 -0.23 19.39 10.82
N ALA A 117 -1.18 18.85 11.59
CA ALA A 117 -2.13 17.86 11.10
C ALA A 117 -3.04 18.40 9.97
N ASP A 118 -3.44 19.66 10.04
CA ASP A 118 -4.20 20.38 9.01
C ASP A 118 -3.41 20.49 7.71
N GLY A 119 -2.13 20.87 7.79
CA GLY A 119 -1.23 20.93 6.64
C GLY A 119 -1.06 19.57 5.97
N VAL A 120 -0.86 18.51 6.76
CA VAL A 120 -0.76 17.13 6.25
C VAL A 120 -2.06 16.69 5.58
N ALA A 121 -3.22 16.98 6.17
CA ALA A 121 -4.52 16.64 5.60
C ALA A 121 -4.77 17.36 4.27
N MET A 122 -4.42 18.65 4.17
CA MET A 122 -4.52 19.41 2.92
C MET A 122 -3.59 18.85 1.83
N ALA A 123 -2.32 18.60 2.15
CA ALA A 123 -1.37 18.03 1.20
C ALA A 123 -1.80 16.63 0.72
N LEU A 124 -2.37 15.83 1.62
CA LEU A 124 -2.92 14.51 1.31
C LEU A 124 -4.13 14.61 0.38
N ALA A 125 -5.05 15.56 0.63
CA ALA A 125 -6.20 15.80 -0.24
C ALA A 125 -5.77 16.23 -1.64
N ASP A 126 -4.81 17.13 -1.73
CA ASP A 126 -4.22 17.56 -3.00
C ASP A 126 -3.54 16.39 -3.73
N ALA A 127 -2.71 15.59 -3.05
CA ALA A 127 -2.06 14.43 -3.64
C ALA A 127 -3.06 13.38 -4.15
N LEU A 128 -4.10 13.05 -3.36
CA LEU A 128 -5.14 12.09 -3.78
C LEU A 128 -5.93 12.60 -4.99
N ARG A 129 -6.25 13.90 -5.04
CA ARG A 129 -6.90 14.53 -6.18
C ARG A 129 -6.04 14.45 -7.45
N LEU A 130 -4.71 14.63 -7.32
CA LEU A 130 -3.76 14.50 -8.43
C LEU A 130 -3.61 13.05 -8.91
N LEU A 131 -3.62 12.08 -7.99
CA LEU A 131 -3.57 10.65 -8.32
C LEU A 131 -4.90 10.15 -8.92
N GLY A 132 -6.02 10.80 -8.62
CA GLY A 132 -7.35 10.50 -9.16
C GLY A 132 -7.56 10.92 -10.63
N ARG A 133 -6.51 10.90 -11.45
CA ARG A 133 -6.52 11.26 -12.88
C ARG A 133 -5.97 10.08 -13.69
N PRO A 134 -6.76 9.02 -13.90
CA PRO A 134 -6.30 7.84 -14.62
C PRO A 134 -6.14 8.13 -16.13
N PHE A 135 -5.55 7.20 -16.86
CA PHE A 135 -5.45 7.30 -18.32
C PHE A 135 -6.84 7.29 -19.00
N PRO A 136 -6.98 7.87 -20.21
CA PRO A 136 -8.28 7.96 -20.88
C PRO A 136 -8.92 6.58 -21.09
N GLY A 137 -10.22 6.49 -20.79
CA GLY A 137 -11.00 5.25 -20.89
C GLY A 137 -11.02 4.42 -19.61
N ASP A 138 -10.12 4.65 -18.65
CA ASP A 138 -10.15 3.96 -17.36
C ASP A 138 -11.28 4.46 -16.46
N HIS A 139 -11.85 3.55 -15.68
CA HIS A 139 -13.00 3.83 -14.83
C HIS A 139 -12.64 4.15 -13.38
N ALA A 140 -11.40 3.88 -12.94
CA ALA A 140 -10.93 4.22 -11.60
C ALA A 140 -9.40 4.38 -11.53
N THR A 141 -8.95 4.95 -10.42
CA THR A 141 -7.56 4.84 -9.94
C THR A 141 -7.50 3.88 -8.76
N ILE A 142 -6.57 2.91 -8.78
CA ILE A 142 -6.26 2.06 -7.63
C ILE A 142 -4.92 2.50 -7.03
N VAL A 143 -4.91 2.95 -5.77
CA VAL A 143 -3.68 3.35 -5.07
C VAL A 143 -3.31 2.29 -4.04
N LYS A 144 -2.16 1.65 -4.23
CA LYS A 144 -1.51 0.82 -3.21
C LYS A 144 -0.41 1.63 -2.53
N PRO A 145 -0.69 2.37 -1.45
CA PRO A 145 0.35 3.13 -0.76
C PRO A 145 1.39 2.18 -0.14
N SER A 146 2.51 2.75 0.30
CA SER A 146 3.43 2.04 1.18
C SER A 146 2.79 1.82 2.55
N ASN A 147 3.10 0.71 3.23
CA ASN A 147 2.46 0.37 4.52
C ASN A 147 2.80 1.34 5.67
N ILE A 148 3.84 2.18 5.52
CA ILE A 148 4.08 3.32 6.41
C ILE A 148 2.89 4.29 6.44
N LEU A 149 2.10 4.37 5.36
CA LEU A 149 0.95 5.27 5.23
C LEU A 149 -0.28 4.77 5.99
N ASN A 150 -0.28 3.55 6.52
CA ASN A 150 -1.45 2.94 7.15
C ASN A 150 -1.98 3.82 8.30
N GLY A 151 -1.11 4.49 9.06
CA GLY A 151 -1.52 5.44 10.12
C GLY A 151 -2.27 6.70 9.62
N LEU A 152 -2.43 6.88 8.30
CA LEU A 152 -3.24 7.92 7.66
C LEU A 152 -4.48 7.36 6.94
N ALA A 153 -4.68 6.04 6.92
CA ALA A 153 -5.73 5.39 6.14
C ALA A 153 -7.16 5.88 6.47
N MET A 154 -7.46 6.09 7.76
CA MET A 154 -8.75 6.67 8.20
C MET A 154 -8.98 8.06 7.60
N VAL A 155 -7.95 8.91 7.62
CA VAL A 155 -8.01 10.27 7.06
C VAL A 155 -8.16 10.22 5.54
N MET A 156 -7.48 9.29 4.87
CA MET A 156 -7.60 9.11 3.42
C MET A 156 -9.02 8.70 3.01
N LEU A 157 -9.66 7.79 3.76
CA LEU A 157 -11.05 7.38 3.52
C LEU A 157 -12.07 8.49 3.84
N ALA A 158 -11.76 9.37 4.79
CA ALA A 158 -12.56 10.55 5.09
C ALA A 158 -12.46 11.61 3.97
N ILE A 159 -11.24 11.85 3.45
CA ILE A 159 -10.99 12.76 2.32
C ILE A 159 -11.66 12.26 1.03
N GLN A 160 -11.68 10.94 0.82
CA GLN A 160 -12.26 10.30 -0.36
C GLN A 160 -13.53 9.52 0.02
N PRO A 161 -14.69 10.19 0.18
CA PRO A 161 -15.90 9.56 0.73
C PRO A 161 -16.48 8.44 -0.16
N SER A 162 -16.20 8.45 -1.46
CA SER A 162 -16.59 7.39 -2.40
C SER A 162 -15.54 6.27 -2.52
N ALA A 163 -14.37 6.42 -1.90
CA ALA A 163 -13.32 5.41 -1.98
C ALA A 163 -13.74 4.13 -1.26
N LYS A 164 -13.48 3.00 -1.92
CA LYS A 164 -13.50 1.68 -1.30
C LYS A 164 -12.06 1.23 -1.08
N ALA A 165 -11.86 0.31 -0.13
CA ALA A 165 -10.55 -0.20 0.20
C ALA A 165 -10.56 -1.71 0.44
N VAL A 166 -9.43 -2.32 0.13
CA VAL A 166 -9.05 -3.65 0.60
C VAL A 166 -7.90 -3.49 1.59
N VAL A 167 -8.03 -4.10 2.77
CA VAL A 167 -6.94 -4.24 3.75
C VAL A 167 -6.34 -5.63 3.62
N MET A 168 -5.19 -5.71 2.96
CA MET A 168 -4.53 -6.98 2.62
C MET A 168 -3.45 -7.33 3.64
N HIS A 169 -3.42 -8.57 4.10
CA HIS A 169 -2.42 -9.03 5.07
C HIS A 169 -1.90 -10.42 4.74
N ALA A 170 -0.71 -10.74 5.22
CA ALA A 170 -0.20 -12.09 5.23
C ALA A 170 -0.57 -12.75 6.56
N PRO A 171 -0.80 -14.08 6.59
CA PRO A 171 -0.87 -14.82 7.84
C PRO A 171 0.40 -14.55 8.67
N LEU A 172 0.27 -14.51 10.01
CA LEU A 172 1.37 -14.11 10.89
C LEU A 172 2.64 -14.93 10.64
N GLU A 173 2.54 -16.25 10.56
CA GLU A 173 3.69 -17.12 10.30
C GLU A 173 4.37 -16.78 8.98
N ASP A 174 3.60 -16.62 7.90
CA ASP A 174 4.11 -16.27 6.59
C ASP A 174 4.77 -14.87 6.56
N PHE A 175 4.22 -13.93 7.31
CA PHE A 175 4.81 -12.61 7.51
C PHE A 175 6.16 -12.69 8.23
N LEU A 176 6.25 -13.49 9.30
CA LEU A 176 7.49 -13.72 10.04
C LEU A 176 8.53 -14.46 9.21
N ILE A 177 8.13 -15.48 8.44
CA ILE A 177 9.00 -16.20 7.50
C ILE A 177 9.59 -15.22 6.47
N SER A 178 8.76 -14.32 5.91
CA SER A 178 9.22 -13.31 4.94
C SER A 178 10.32 -12.41 5.48
N ILE A 179 10.27 -12.10 6.77
CA ILE A 179 11.25 -11.28 7.47
C ILE A 179 12.50 -12.11 7.77
N ALA A 180 12.33 -13.28 8.38
CA ALA A 180 13.42 -14.15 8.80
C ALA A 180 14.30 -14.61 7.63
N LYS A 181 13.69 -15.01 6.50
CA LYS A 181 14.44 -15.45 5.30
C LYS A 181 15.28 -14.35 4.64
N LYS A 182 14.98 -13.08 4.95
CA LYS A 182 15.73 -11.91 4.47
C LYS A 182 16.87 -11.52 5.42
N GLY A 183 17.13 -12.29 6.47
CA GLY A 183 18.22 -12.06 7.41
C GLY A 183 18.16 -10.66 8.05
N LEU A 184 19.33 -10.01 8.13
CA LEU A 184 19.46 -8.69 8.75
C LEU A 184 18.62 -7.61 8.07
N ASP A 185 18.48 -7.65 6.74
CA ASP A 185 17.70 -6.65 6.00
C ASP A 185 16.21 -6.76 6.32
N GLY A 186 15.69 -7.99 6.43
CA GLY A 186 14.31 -8.24 6.85
C GLY A 186 14.04 -7.74 8.26
N ARG A 187 14.93 -8.09 9.20
CA ARG A 187 14.82 -7.68 10.62
C ARG A 187 14.92 -6.15 10.76
N ARG A 188 15.84 -5.51 10.05
CA ARG A 188 15.95 -4.04 9.99
C ARG A 188 14.71 -3.39 9.40
N TRP A 189 14.13 -3.97 8.34
CA TRP A 189 12.87 -3.49 7.77
C TRP A 189 11.74 -3.54 8.81
N ALA A 190 11.62 -4.64 9.55
CA ALA A 190 10.60 -4.81 10.58
C ALA A 190 10.73 -3.76 11.70
N ARG A 191 11.95 -3.53 12.21
CA ARG A 191 12.20 -2.48 13.21
C ARG A 191 11.90 -1.09 12.66
N THR A 192 12.28 -0.82 11.41
CA THR A 192 12.02 0.47 10.76
C THR A 192 10.53 0.72 10.64
N LEU A 193 9.75 -0.28 10.21
CA LEU A 193 8.29 -0.21 10.18
C LEU A 193 7.72 0.03 11.57
N PHE A 194 8.15 -0.74 12.57
CA PHE A 194 7.69 -0.60 13.96
C PHE A 194 7.91 0.82 14.49
N VAL A 195 9.11 1.39 14.33
CA VAL A 195 9.41 2.77 14.77
C VAL A 195 8.46 3.78 14.13
N LYS A 196 8.18 3.62 12.82
CA LYS A 196 7.28 4.51 12.07
C LYS A 196 5.82 4.34 12.48
N LEU A 197 5.37 3.12 12.76
CA LEU A 197 4.02 2.87 13.29
C LEU A 197 3.87 3.44 14.71
N ARG A 198 4.91 3.29 15.54
CA ARG A 198 4.94 3.86 16.89
C ARG A 198 4.85 5.38 16.87
N ALA A 199 5.64 6.03 16.02
CA ALA A 199 5.60 7.49 15.84
C ALA A 199 4.24 8.00 15.34
N GLN A 200 3.45 7.13 14.70
CA GLN A 200 2.09 7.45 14.23
C GLN A 200 1.00 7.13 15.25
N GLY A 201 1.34 6.62 16.43
CA GLY A 201 0.35 6.27 17.45
C GLY A 201 -0.28 4.88 17.28
N CYS A 202 0.24 4.02 16.39
CA CYS A 202 -0.41 2.76 16.02
C CYS A 202 -0.07 1.57 16.94
N VAL A 203 1.00 1.64 17.75
CA VAL A 203 1.45 0.49 18.57
C VAL A 203 1.09 0.62 20.04
N GLN A 204 0.59 1.79 20.45
CA GLN A 204 0.32 2.14 21.83
C GLN A 204 -0.82 1.28 22.42
N SER A 205 -1.78 0.86 21.58
CA SER A 205 -2.86 -0.05 21.96
C SER A 205 -2.38 -1.45 22.34
N LEU A 206 -1.14 -1.83 21.99
CA LEU A 206 -0.54 -3.10 22.41
C LEU A 206 -0.19 -3.10 23.91
N GLY A 207 -0.10 -1.90 24.52
CA GLY A 207 0.12 -1.66 25.94
C GLY A 207 1.42 -2.19 26.51
N PHE A 208 2.48 -2.04 25.71
CA PHE A 208 3.87 -2.16 26.10
C PHE A 208 4.45 -0.74 26.29
N SER A 209 5.32 -0.58 27.28
CA SER A 209 6.15 0.62 27.45
C SER A 209 7.32 0.63 26.47
N ASP A 210 8.01 1.76 26.39
CA ASP A 210 9.22 1.87 25.57
C ASP A 210 10.31 0.90 26.04
N THR A 211 10.47 0.75 27.35
CA THR A 211 11.39 -0.24 27.94
C THR A 211 11.02 -1.64 27.50
N ASP A 212 9.73 -2.02 27.60
CA ASP A 212 9.31 -3.36 27.20
C ASP A 212 9.60 -3.62 25.71
N PHE A 213 9.43 -2.62 24.85
CA PHE A 213 9.77 -2.75 23.42
C PHE A 213 11.26 -2.97 23.19
N PHE A 214 12.15 -2.36 23.99
CA PHE A 214 13.60 -2.57 23.85
C PHE A 214 14.03 -3.99 24.21
N GLU A 215 13.27 -4.68 25.06
CA GLU A 215 13.55 -6.07 25.47
C GLU A 215 13.09 -7.12 24.44
N GLN A 216 12.33 -6.71 23.42
CA GLN A 216 11.79 -7.64 22.43
C GLN A 216 12.82 -8.02 21.38
N THR A 217 12.76 -9.29 20.95
CA THR A 217 13.50 -9.77 19.78
C THR A 217 13.01 -9.13 18.49
N ASP A 218 13.81 -9.19 17.43
CA ASP A 218 13.43 -8.61 16.13
C ASP A 218 12.13 -9.23 15.55
N LEU A 219 11.90 -10.53 15.77
CA LEU A 219 10.66 -11.18 15.31
C LEU A 219 9.45 -10.85 16.20
N GLN A 220 9.64 -10.61 17.50
CA GLN A 220 8.56 -10.06 18.34
C GLN A 220 8.22 -8.62 17.92
N ILE A 221 9.22 -7.78 17.62
CA ILE A 221 8.99 -6.45 17.05
C ILE A 221 8.24 -6.53 15.72
N ALA A 222 8.61 -7.49 14.86
CA ALA A 222 7.88 -7.75 13.63
C ALA A 222 6.42 -8.13 13.89
N ALA A 223 6.18 -9.05 14.82
CA ALA A 223 4.84 -9.49 15.18
C ALA A 223 3.99 -8.36 15.80
N MET A 224 4.59 -7.50 16.63
CA MET A 224 3.93 -6.29 17.15
C MET A 224 3.56 -5.31 16.03
N ALA A 225 4.46 -5.09 15.07
CA ALA A 225 4.16 -4.25 13.90
C ALA A 225 3.03 -4.86 13.04
N TRP A 226 2.95 -6.19 12.95
CA TRP A 226 1.83 -6.88 12.31
C TRP A 226 0.53 -6.70 13.10
N LEU A 227 0.53 -6.91 14.42
CA LEU A 227 -0.65 -6.73 15.29
C LEU A 227 -1.18 -5.30 15.27
N ALA A 228 -0.28 -4.30 15.31
CA ALA A 228 -0.67 -2.89 15.20
C ALA A 228 -1.43 -2.62 13.89
N GLN A 229 -1.00 -3.24 12.78
CA GLN A 229 -1.69 -3.14 11.51
C GLN A 229 -3.02 -3.92 11.50
N GLN A 230 -3.09 -5.11 12.12
CA GLN A 230 -4.35 -5.83 12.26
C GLN A 230 -5.38 -5.03 13.08
N SER A 231 -4.96 -4.42 14.19
CA SER A 231 -5.82 -3.56 15.00
C SER A 231 -6.35 -2.37 14.19
N LEU A 232 -5.47 -1.69 13.47
CA LEU A 232 -5.84 -0.59 12.58
C LEU A 232 -6.80 -1.04 11.45
N PHE A 233 -6.56 -2.19 10.83
CA PHE A 233 -7.40 -2.74 9.78
C PHE A 233 -8.78 -3.15 10.30
N GLY A 234 -8.84 -3.75 11.50
CA GLY A 234 -10.09 -4.01 12.21
C GLY A 234 -10.88 -2.72 12.46
N ALA A 235 -10.21 -1.66 12.92
CA ALA A 235 -10.83 -0.35 13.12
C ALA A 235 -11.35 0.26 11.80
N LEU A 236 -10.59 0.18 10.70
CA LEU A 236 -11.02 0.64 9.38
C LEU A 236 -12.29 -0.08 8.92
N ILE A 237 -12.36 -1.41 9.09
CA ILE A 237 -13.52 -2.21 8.75
C ILE A 237 -14.73 -1.82 9.62
N ALA A 238 -14.54 -1.70 10.93
CA ALA A 238 -15.62 -1.35 11.86
C ALA A 238 -16.19 0.05 11.59
N ASN A 239 -15.35 1.03 11.23
CA ASN A 239 -15.79 2.39 10.94
C ASN A 239 -16.38 2.56 9.52
N HIS A 240 -16.04 1.66 8.60
CA HIS A 240 -16.46 1.73 7.21
C HIS A 240 -16.91 0.36 6.66
N PRO A 241 -17.93 -0.27 7.27
CA PRO A 241 -18.31 -1.65 6.99
C PRO A 241 -18.85 -1.87 5.57
N ASP A 242 -19.24 -0.83 4.84
CA ASP A 242 -19.70 -0.94 3.44
C ASP A 242 -18.57 -0.68 2.42
N ARG A 243 -17.43 -0.16 2.87
CA ARG A 243 -16.37 0.36 2.00
C ARG A 243 -15.06 -0.39 2.15
N VAL A 244 -14.83 -1.04 3.29
CA VAL A 244 -13.56 -1.73 3.59
C VAL A 244 -13.80 -3.23 3.72
N ARG A 245 -13.01 -4.02 3.01
CA ARG A 245 -13.00 -5.49 3.10
C ARG A 245 -11.58 -5.98 3.39
N SER A 246 -11.46 -7.10 4.10
CA SER A 246 -10.17 -7.73 4.33
C SER A 246 -9.85 -8.76 3.25
N LEU A 247 -8.56 -8.96 2.99
CA LEU A 247 -8.07 -10.02 2.13
C LEU A 247 -6.82 -10.65 2.74
N ASP A 248 -6.88 -11.94 3.00
CA ASP A 248 -5.69 -12.72 3.34
C ASP A 248 -4.92 -13.11 2.06
N SER A 249 -3.60 -12.98 2.11
CA SER A 249 -2.73 -13.34 0.99
C SER A 249 -2.72 -14.84 0.70
N GLY A 250 -2.97 -15.70 1.69
CA GLY A 250 -3.13 -17.13 1.47
C GLY A 250 -4.33 -17.41 0.54
N THR A 251 -5.50 -16.88 0.90
CA THR A 251 -6.71 -16.94 0.07
C THR A 251 -6.50 -16.36 -1.32
N PHE A 252 -5.85 -15.20 -1.44
CA PHE A 252 -5.53 -14.62 -2.75
C PHE A 252 -4.66 -15.54 -3.62
N MET A 253 -3.70 -16.25 -3.02
CA MET A 253 -2.83 -17.14 -3.80
C MET A 253 -3.49 -18.49 -4.12
N SER A 254 -4.43 -18.96 -3.29
CA SER A 254 -5.15 -20.21 -3.57
C SER A 254 -6.32 -20.03 -4.55
N GLU A 255 -6.96 -18.86 -4.53
CA GLU A 255 -8.19 -18.56 -5.28
C GLU A 255 -8.03 -17.28 -6.12
N THR A 256 -6.88 -17.12 -6.79
CA THR A 256 -6.45 -15.84 -7.38
C THR A 256 -7.47 -15.25 -8.35
N GLN A 257 -8.01 -16.06 -9.27
CA GLN A 257 -8.96 -15.56 -10.26
C GLN A 257 -10.28 -15.09 -9.63
N GLN A 258 -10.79 -15.87 -8.67
CA GLN A 258 -12.03 -15.52 -7.98
C GLN A 258 -11.83 -14.27 -7.12
N THR A 259 -10.74 -14.20 -6.36
CA THR A 259 -10.39 -13.03 -5.56
C THR A 259 -10.26 -11.77 -6.41
N VAL A 260 -9.64 -11.86 -7.61
CA VAL A 260 -9.56 -10.70 -8.52
C VAL A 260 -10.95 -10.22 -8.96
N ARG A 261 -11.89 -11.14 -9.24
CA ARG A 261 -13.28 -10.78 -9.55
C ARG A 261 -13.98 -10.12 -8.36
N ASP A 262 -13.83 -10.68 -7.17
CA ASP A 262 -14.48 -10.17 -5.96
C ASP A 262 -13.94 -8.78 -5.59
N VAL A 263 -12.64 -8.56 -5.77
CA VAL A 263 -12.02 -7.23 -5.60
C VAL A 263 -12.50 -6.25 -6.67
N ALA A 264 -12.62 -6.67 -7.94
CA ALA A 264 -13.18 -5.83 -8.99
C ALA A 264 -14.62 -5.40 -8.66
N MET A 265 -15.46 -6.35 -8.27
CA MET A 265 -16.84 -6.11 -7.87
C MET A 265 -16.91 -5.18 -6.65
N HIS A 266 -16.09 -5.43 -5.64
CA HIS A 266 -15.98 -4.54 -4.49
C HIS A 266 -15.64 -3.13 -4.94
N PHE A 267 -14.67 -2.94 -5.83
CA PHE A 267 -14.31 -1.62 -6.39
C PHE A 267 -15.31 -1.06 -7.43
N ASN A 268 -16.47 -1.70 -7.65
CA ASN A 268 -17.45 -1.33 -8.68
C ASN A 268 -16.84 -1.27 -10.10
N LEU A 269 -15.89 -2.16 -10.40
CA LEU A 269 -15.29 -2.29 -11.71
C LEU A 269 -15.91 -3.45 -12.47
N ASP A 270 -16.31 -3.21 -13.71
CA ASP A 270 -16.80 -4.26 -14.61
C ASP A 270 -15.62 -5.00 -15.25
N LEU A 271 -15.21 -6.10 -14.61
CA LEU A 271 -14.12 -6.93 -15.09
C LEU A 271 -14.64 -8.00 -16.06
N SER A 272 -14.43 -7.79 -17.35
CA SER A 272 -14.80 -8.77 -18.38
C SER A 272 -13.95 -10.05 -18.31
N ASN A 273 -14.48 -11.14 -18.87
CA ASN A 273 -13.74 -12.41 -18.98
C ASN A 273 -12.45 -12.29 -19.79
N ALA A 274 -12.43 -11.43 -20.83
CA ALA A 274 -11.25 -11.18 -21.64
C ALA A 274 -10.16 -10.45 -20.85
N GLN A 275 -10.53 -9.44 -20.05
CA GLN A 275 -9.61 -8.74 -19.17
C GLN A 275 -9.06 -9.67 -18.08
N LEU A 276 -9.90 -10.52 -17.47
CA LEU A 276 -9.42 -11.52 -16.52
C LEU A 276 -8.43 -12.49 -17.15
N ALA A 277 -8.72 -12.99 -18.37
CA ALA A 277 -7.79 -13.87 -19.08
C ALA A 277 -6.44 -13.18 -19.34
N SER A 278 -6.44 -11.88 -19.64
CA SER A 278 -5.22 -11.07 -19.79
C SER A 278 -4.43 -10.97 -18.47
N ILE A 279 -5.11 -10.72 -17.35
CA ILE A 279 -4.48 -10.69 -16.01
C ILE A 279 -3.81 -12.04 -15.69
N VAL A 280 -4.51 -13.14 -15.96
CA VAL A 280 -4.01 -14.50 -15.73
C VAL A 280 -2.78 -14.81 -16.58
N ALA A 281 -2.81 -14.45 -17.87
CA ALA A 281 -1.69 -14.66 -18.78
C ALA A 281 -0.49 -13.74 -18.49
N GLY A 282 -0.73 -12.59 -17.84
CA GLY A 282 0.27 -11.57 -17.54
C GLY A 282 0.73 -11.60 -16.08
N ALA A 283 0.13 -10.71 -15.28
CA ALA A 283 0.59 -10.36 -13.93
C ALA A 283 0.75 -11.58 -13.00
N LEU A 284 -0.12 -12.59 -13.13
CA LEU A 284 -0.13 -13.75 -12.22
C LEU A 284 0.97 -14.79 -12.48
N THR A 285 1.73 -14.67 -13.57
CA THR A 285 2.82 -15.62 -13.92
C THR A 285 4.22 -15.08 -13.58
N ARG A 286 4.30 -13.89 -12.98
CA ARG A 286 5.55 -13.17 -12.75
C ARG A 286 5.62 -12.59 -11.35
N ASP A 287 6.82 -12.57 -10.78
CA ASP A 287 7.08 -11.85 -9.55
C ASP A 287 6.86 -10.36 -9.79
N SER A 288 5.97 -9.78 -9.01
CA SER A 288 5.60 -8.38 -9.14
C SER A 288 6.76 -7.39 -8.91
N LYS A 289 7.87 -7.84 -8.29
CA LYS A 289 9.03 -7.01 -7.95
C LYS A 289 10.20 -7.17 -8.91
N SER A 290 10.50 -8.39 -9.36
CA SER A 290 11.63 -8.71 -10.23
C SER A 290 11.24 -8.95 -11.69
N GLY A 291 9.97 -9.19 -11.99
CA GLY A 291 9.46 -9.52 -13.32
C GLY A 291 9.80 -10.94 -13.80
N GLN A 292 10.55 -11.71 -13.00
CA GLN A 292 10.91 -13.10 -13.28
C GLN A 292 9.68 -14.02 -13.16
N ARG A 293 9.72 -15.20 -13.79
CA ARG A 293 8.67 -16.21 -13.61
C ARG A 293 8.58 -16.59 -12.13
N PHE A 294 7.40 -16.44 -11.55
CA PHE A 294 7.11 -16.80 -10.17
C PHE A 294 5.60 -16.89 -10.01
N ASP A 295 5.11 -18.02 -9.51
CA ASP A 295 3.68 -18.26 -9.29
C ASP A 295 3.35 -18.68 -7.84
N ALA A 296 2.10 -19.06 -7.62
CA ALA A 296 1.62 -19.52 -6.31
C ALA A 296 2.34 -20.79 -5.82
N ALA A 297 2.66 -21.71 -6.72
CA ALA A 297 3.34 -22.96 -6.38
C ALA A 297 4.81 -22.69 -6.01
N ASP A 298 5.49 -21.79 -6.74
CA ASP A 298 6.84 -21.35 -6.42
C ASP A 298 6.90 -20.72 -5.01
N ARG A 299 5.93 -19.87 -4.68
CA ARG A 299 5.80 -19.27 -3.34
C ARG A 299 5.59 -20.33 -2.26
N ALA A 300 4.68 -21.27 -2.49
CA ALA A 300 4.39 -22.33 -1.53
C ALA A 300 5.63 -23.22 -1.27
N ALA A 301 6.35 -23.59 -2.34
CA ALA A 301 7.58 -24.37 -2.24
C ALA A 301 8.70 -23.61 -1.50
N GLU A 302 8.85 -22.31 -1.77
CA GLU A 302 9.82 -21.48 -1.06
C GLU A 302 9.53 -21.45 0.45
N TYR A 303 8.28 -21.18 0.85
CA TYR A 303 7.89 -21.13 2.25
C TYR A 303 8.02 -22.50 2.92
N GLY A 304 7.67 -23.57 2.21
CA GLY A 304 7.88 -24.95 2.69
C GLY A 304 9.33 -25.25 3.03
N ARG A 305 10.30 -24.73 2.27
CA ARG A 305 11.74 -24.87 2.57
C ARG A 305 12.19 -24.01 3.76
N MET A 306 11.58 -22.86 3.98
CA MET A 306 11.96 -21.93 5.05
C MET A 306 11.37 -22.32 6.40
N ARG A 307 10.20 -22.98 6.44
CA ARG A 307 9.52 -23.39 7.67
C ARG A 307 10.41 -24.23 8.60
N PRO A 308 11.12 -25.28 8.16
CA PRO A 308 12.02 -26.03 9.04
C PRO A 308 13.22 -25.22 9.55
N ILE A 309 13.68 -24.23 8.79
CA ILE A 309 14.87 -23.43 9.12
C ILE A 309 14.56 -22.43 10.24
N TYR A 310 13.40 -21.77 10.17
CA TYR A 310 13.02 -20.70 11.11
C TYR A 310 11.92 -21.11 12.09
N GLY A 311 11.37 -22.32 11.95
CA GLY A 311 10.16 -22.78 12.66
C GLY A 311 10.24 -22.64 14.17
N GLY A 312 11.35 -23.06 14.79
CA GLY A 312 11.47 -22.99 16.25
C GLY A 312 11.45 -21.58 16.85
N GLU A 313 11.93 -20.56 16.12
CA GLU A 313 11.81 -19.14 16.54
C GLU A 313 10.37 -18.65 16.27
N ILE A 314 9.84 -18.93 15.08
CA ILE A 314 8.54 -18.46 14.62
C ILE A 314 7.38 -19.05 15.43
N GLU A 315 7.43 -20.32 15.80
CA GLU A 315 6.41 -20.98 16.63
C GLU A 315 6.27 -20.28 17.99
N LYS A 316 7.40 -19.99 18.65
CA LYS A 316 7.41 -19.29 19.94
C LYS A 316 6.87 -17.87 19.83
N VAL A 317 7.31 -17.14 18.81
CA VAL A 317 6.83 -15.76 18.57
C VAL A 317 5.35 -15.77 18.22
N THR A 318 4.88 -16.73 17.42
CA THR A 318 3.47 -16.87 17.03
C THR A 318 2.60 -17.13 18.26
N ALA A 319 2.97 -18.11 19.10
CA ALA A 319 2.26 -18.39 20.35
C ALA A 319 2.21 -17.16 21.27
N TRP A 320 3.34 -16.48 21.46
CA TRP A 320 3.40 -15.24 22.23
C TRP A 320 2.52 -14.13 21.63
N THR A 321 2.46 -14.02 20.30
CA THR A 321 1.66 -13.00 19.61
C THR A 321 0.16 -13.26 19.81
N HIS A 322 -0.27 -14.52 19.82
CA HIS A 322 -1.65 -14.89 20.14
C HIS A 322 -2.06 -14.42 21.55
N GLU A 323 -1.19 -14.59 22.54
CA GLU A 323 -1.44 -14.11 23.91
C GLU A 323 -1.53 -12.58 23.98
N VAL A 324 -0.64 -11.86 23.27
CA VAL A 324 -0.70 -10.40 23.18
C VAL A 324 -1.99 -9.94 22.51
N ALA A 325 -2.40 -10.60 21.43
CA ALA A 325 -3.62 -10.28 20.70
C ALA A 325 -4.86 -10.51 21.58
N ALA A 326 -4.93 -11.65 22.26
CA ALA A 326 -6.03 -11.98 23.17
C ALA A 326 -6.14 -10.98 24.33
N ALA A 327 -5.02 -10.59 24.94
CA ALA A 327 -5.00 -9.61 26.02
C ALA A 327 -5.47 -8.20 25.60
N ARG A 328 -5.49 -7.91 24.29
CA ARG A 328 -5.83 -6.60 23.72
C ARG A 328 -7.06 -6.62 22.81
N ASP A 329 -7.76 -7.74 22.73
CA ASP A 329 -8.91 -7.95 21.84
C ASP A 329 -8.60 -7.62 20.37
N ILE A 330 -7.41 -8.01 19.90
CA ILE A 330 -6.99 -7.81 18.51
C ILE A 330 -7.29 -9.07 17.71
N ALA A 331 -8.10 -8.94 16.67
CA ALA A 331 -8.44 -10.05 15.80
C ALA A 331 -7.22 -10.56 15.02
N MET A 332 -6.86 -11.84 15.21
CA MET A 332 -5.82 -12.51 14.42
C MET A 332 -6.26 -12.74 12.98
N ARG A 333 -7.56 -13.00 12.78
CA ARG A 333 -8.23 -13.06 11.48
C ARG A 333 -9.17 -11.88 11.36
N LEU A 334 -8.95 -11.01 10.38
CA LEU A 334 -9.79 -9.84 10.19
C LEU A 334 -11.21 -10.23 9.77
N PRO A 335 -12.24 -9.49 10.22
CA PRO A 335 -13.62 -9.69 9.75
C PRO A 335 -13.80 -9.18 8.30
N ALA A 336 -15.02 -9.31 7.77
CA ALA A 336 -15.43 -8.76 6.47
C ALA A 336 -14.49 -9.15 5.32
N ALA A 337 -14.18 -10.45 5.20
CA ALA A 337 -13.38 -10.98 4.10
C ALA A 337 -14.04 -10.68 2.75
N ILE A 338 -13.22 -10.40 1.72
CA ILE A 338 -13.70 -10.09 0.37
C ILE A 338 -14.20 -11.31 -0.40
N ALA A 339 -13.55 -12.45 -0.16
CA ALA A 339 -14.00 -13.78 -0.58
C ALA A 339 -14.68 -14.42 0.64
N ALA A 340 -15.93 -14.84 0.49
CA ALA A 340 -16.72 -15.51 1.53
C ALA A 340 -16.86 -17.00 1.22
#